data_AF-J3QQM3-F1
#
_entry.id   AF-J3QQM3-F1
#
_cell.length_a   1.000
_cell.length_b   1.000
_cell.length_c   1.000
_cell.angle_alpha   90.00
_cell.angle_beta   90.00
_cell.angle_gamma   90.00
#
_symmetry.space_group_name_H-M   'P 1'
#
loop_
_entity.id
_entity.type
_entity.pdbx_description
1 polymer ?
#
loop_
_entity_poly.entity_id
_entity_poly.type
_entity_poly.pdbx_seq_one_letter_code
_entity_poly.pdbx_strand_id
1 'polypeptide(L)'
;MQAEGPFLLSPGRLEEGLKPGAPSQLAMSRSGDRTSTFDPSHSDNLLHGLNLLWRKQLFCDVTLTAQGQQFHCHKAVLASCSQYFRSLFSSHPPLGGGVGGQDGLGAPKDQQQPPQQQPSQQQQPPPQEEPGTPSSSPDDKLLTSPRAINNLVLQGCSSIGLRLVLEYLYTANVTLSLDTVEEVLSVSKILHIPQVTKLCVQFLNDQISVQNYKQVCKIAALHGLEE
;
A
#
# COMPACT_ATOMS: atom_id res chain seq x y z
N MET A 1 -54.48 52.42 -13.63
CA MET A 1 -54.40 52.93 -12.24
C MET A 1 -52.95 53.26 -11.96
N GLN A 2 -52.65 54.55 -12.13
CA GLN A 2 -51.42 55.20 -11.71
C GLN A 2 -51.42 55.29 -10.17
N ALA A 3 -50.25 55.15 -9.55
CA ALA A 3 -50.01 55.59 -8.19
C ALA A 3 -48.75 56.44 -8.20
N GLU A 4 -48.98 57.75 -8.29
CA GLU A 4 -48.04 58.82 -8.02
C GLU A 4 -47.87 58.96 -6.49
N GLY A 5 -46.64 59.16 -6.03
CA GLY A 5 -46.33 59.59 -4.66
C GLY A 5 -45.25 60.69 -4.73
N PRO A 6 -45.49 61.90 -4.20
CA PRO A 6 -44.62 63.05 -4.42
C PRO A 6 -43.60 63.22 -3.28
N PHE A 7 -42.40 63.72 -3.58
CA PHE A 7 -41.58 64.42 -2.60
C PHE A 7 -40.82 65.57 -3.27
N LEU A 8 -41.12 66.79 -2.82
CA LEU A 8 -40.51 68.04 -3.24
C LEU A 8 -39.21 68.31 -2.43
N LEU A 9 -38.16 68.74 -3.16
CA LEU A 9 -37.22 69.88 -2.95
C LEU A 9 -36.93 70.31 -1.48
N SER A 10 -35.74 70.66 -0.98
CA SER A 10 -34.37 71.02 -1.43
C SER A 10 -33.62 71.52 -0.15
N PRO A 11 -32.51 72.30 -0.19
CA PRO A 11 -31.16 72.15 -0.74
C PRO A 11 -30.05 72.34 0.35
N GLY A 12 -28.77 72.13 0.02
CA GLY A 12 -27.66 72.53 0.90
C GLY A 12 -26.26 72.21 0.38
N ARG A 13 -25.69 73.14 -0.38
CA ARG A 13 -24.31 73.15 -0.90
C ARG A 13 -23.36 73.74 0.13
N LEU A 14 -22.21 73.10 0.38
CA LEU A 14 -20.92 73.78 0.61
C LEU A 14 -19.78 72.86 0.13
N GLU A 15 -19.03 73.34 -0.85
CA GLU A 15 -17.73 72.80 -1.30
C GLU A 15 -16.62 73.39 -0.44
N GLU A 16 -15.63 72.60 -0.01
CA GLU A 16 -14.25 73.06 0.22
C GLU A 16 -13.25 71.89 0.18
N GLY A 17 -12.12 72.08 -0.52
CA GLY A 17 -10.79 71.80 0.06
C GLY A 17 -10.07 70.49 -0.31
N LEU A 18 -9.18 70.58 -1.30
CA LEU A 18 -8.10 69.65 -1.63
C LEU A 18 -7.03 69.54 -0.50
N LYS A 19 -6.63 68.32 -0.09
CA LYS A 19 -5.23 67.81 -0.20
C LYS A 19 -5.02 66.35 0.29
N PRO A 20 -4.00 65.64 -0.25
CA PRO A 20 -3.80 64.20 -0.11
C PRO A 20 -2.91 63.83 1.09
N GLY A 21 -3.24 62.73 1.77
CA GLY A 21 -2.40 62.11 2.79
C GLY A 21 -2.44 60.59 2.64
N ALA A 22 -1.30 60.01 2.25
CA ALA A 22 -1.10 58.57 2.15
C ALA A 22 -1.13 57.88 3.53
N PRO A 23 -1.22 56.54 3.59
CA PRO A 23 -1.88 55.83 4.68
C PRO A 23 -0.95 55.59 5.87
N SER A 24 -1.35 56.03 7.06
CA SER A 24 -0.73 55.54 8.30
C SER A 24 -1.34 54.20 8.64
N GLN A 25 -0.61 53.15 8.26
CA GLN A 25 -0.78 51.78 8.71
C GLN A 25 -0.94 51.75 10.23
N LEU A 26 -2.12 51.38 10.71
CA LEU A 26 -2.28 50.81 12.04
C LEU A 26 -2.70 49.36 11.84
N ALA A 27 -1.78 48.49 12.24
CA ALA A 27 -1.79 47.06 12.11
C ALA A 27 -3.13 46.46 12.55
N MET A 28 -3.89 45.94 11.60
CA MET A 28 -4.69 44.75 11.85
C MET A 28 -3.81 43.56 11.47
N SER A 29 -3.18 42.97 12.47
CA SER A 29 -2.63 41.63 12.36
C SER A 29 -3.77 40.67 12.02
N ARG A 30 -4.11 40.52 10.74
CA ARG A 30 -5.05 39.50 10.25
C ARG A 30 -4.34 38.16 10.17
N SER A 31 -3.92 37.64 11.32
CA SER A 31 -3.79 36.18 11.48
C SER A 31 -5.19 35.64 11.71
N GLY A 32 -5.99 35.46 10.65
CA GLY A 32 -7.39 35.08 10.88
C GLY A 32 -8.28 34.90 9.66
N ASP A 33 -7.83 34.20 8.63
CA ASP A 33 -8.81 33.61 7.69
C ASP A 33 -8.30 32.29 7.12
N ARG A 34 -8.06 31.31 8.00
CA ARG A 34 -7.94 29.91 7.58
C ARG A 34 -9.29 29.26 7.80
N THR A 35 -10.08 29.12 6.73
CA THR A 35 -11.32 28.34 6.75
C THR A 35 -11.01 26.92 6.28
N SER A 36 -11.28 25.91 7.10
CA SER A 36 -11.17 24.49 6.74
C SER A 36 -12.52 23.99 6.23
N THR A 37 -12.55 23.41 5.03
CA THR A 37 -13.74 22.78 4.44
C THR A 37 -13.57 21.25 4.42
N PHE A 38 -14.67 20.51 4.49
CA PHE A 38 -14.71 19.04 4.49
C PHE A 38 -15.78 18.56 3.53
N ASP A 39 -15.41 17.67 2.59
CA ASP A 39 -16.35 16.99 1.70
C ASP A 39 -16.51 15.53 2.14
N PRO A 40 -17.67 15.14 2.72
CA PRO A 40 -17.91 13.78 3.16
C PRO A 40 -17.92 12.76 2.01
N SER A 41 -18.12 13.19 0.76
CA SER A 41 -18.24 12.30 -0.40
C SER A 41 -16.89 11.92 -0.99
N HIS A 42 -15.81 12.59 -0.57
CA HIS A 42 -14.49 12.43 -1.19
C HIS A 42 -13.95 11.00 -1.06
N SER A 43 -14.11 10.37 0.11
CA SER A 43 -13.63 9.00 0.34
C SER A 43 -14.32 7.96 -0.54
N ASP A 44 -15.63 8.11 -0.73
CA ASP A 44 -16.42 7.17 -1.54
C ASP A 44 -16.08 7.32 -3.03
N ASN A 45 -15.94 8.56 -3.51
CA ASN A 45 -15.51 8.85 -4.87
C ASN A 45 -14.09 8.33 -5.12
N LEU A 46 -13.18 8.48 -4.16
CA LEU A 46 -11.83 7.95 -4.25
C LEU A 46 -11.82 6.42 -4.31
N LEU A 47 -12.57 5.76 -3.42
CA LEU A 47 -12.68 4.30 -3.41
C LEU A 47 -13.29 3.77 -4.71
N HIS A 48 -14.34 4.43 -5.22
CA HIS A 48 -14.93 4.10 -6.51
C HIS A 48 -13.92 4.23 -7.65
N GLY A 49 -13.15 5.31 -7.68
CA GLY A 49 -12.06 5.49 -8.64
C GLY A 49 -11.01 4.38 -8.56
N LEU A 50 -10.54 4.05 -7.36
CA LEU A 50 -9.58 2.95 -7.13
C LEU A 50 -10.15 1.59 -7.58
N ASN A 51 -11.43 1.32 -7.36
CA ASN A 51 -12.10 0.12 -7.83
C ASN A 51 -12.10 0.03 -9.36
N LEU A 52 -12.42 1.12 -10.03
CA LEU A 52 -12.45 1.19 -11.49
C LEU A 52 -11.06 0.92 -12.09
N LEU A 53 -10.02 1.52 -11.50
CA LEU A 53 -8.63 1.29 -11.90
C LEU A 53 -8.24 -0.18 -11.71
N TRP A 54 -8.60 -0.77 -10.56
CA TRP A 54 -8.33 -2.18 -10.28
C TRP A 54 -9.01 -3.13 -11.26
N ARG A 55 -10.30 -2.93 -11.56
CA ARG A 55 -11.03 -3.77 -12.53
C ARG A 55 -10.49 -3.64 -13.96
N LYS A 56 -10.00 -2.47 -14.34
CA LYS A 56 -9.34 -2.23 -15.64
C LYS A 56 -7.85 -2.58 -15.65
N GLN A 57 -7.30 -3.02 -14.51
CA GLN A 57 -5.88 -3.29 -14.32
C GLN A 57 -4.96 -2.11 -14.72
N LEU A 58 -5.44 -0.88 -14.53
CA LEU A 58 -4.66 0.32 -14.82
C LEU A 58 -3.82 0.68 -13.60
N PHE A 59 -2.57 1.10 -13.81
CA PHE A 59 -1.64 1.51 -12.76
C PHE A 59 -1.31 0.45 -11.70
N CYS A 60 -1.66 -0.82 -11.95
CA CYS A 60 -1.23 -1.92 -11.10
C CYS A 60 0.28 -2.10 -11.20
N ASP A 61 0.95 -2.05 -10.06
CA ASP A 61 2.40 -2.05 -9.92
C ASP A 61 2.93 -3.25 -9.11
N VAL A 62 2.03 -4.17 -8.74
CA VAL A 62 2.34 -5.45 -8.11
C VAL A 62 1.40 -6.56 -8.55
N THR A 63 1.94 -7.76 -8.67
CA THR A 63 1.24 -9.00 -8.95
C THR A 63 1.38 -9.95 -7.75
N LEU A 64 0.26 -10.30 -7.14
CA LEU A 64 0.19 -11.31 -6.08
C LEU A 64 -0.16 -12.66 -6.70
N THR A 65 0.51 -13.73 -6.27
CA THR A 65 0.23 -15.10 -6.71
C THR A 65 -0.17 -15.95 -5.50
N ALA A 66 -1.35 -16.57 -5.57
CA ALA A 66 -1.86 -17.50 -4.56
C ALA A 66 -2.46 -18.72 -5.26
N GLN A 67 -2.04 -19.94 -4.86
CA GLN A 67 -2.45 -21.20 -5.52
C GLN A 67 -2.34 -21.16 -7.06
N GLY A 68 -1.30 -20.52 -7.60
CA GLY A 68 -1.08 -20.36 -9.05
C GLY A 68 -1.97 -19.33 -9.74
N GLN A 69 -2.92 -18.69 -9.04
CA GLN A 69 -3.73 -17.59 -9.55
C GLN A 69 -3.03 -16.26 -9.33
N GLN A 70 -3.04 -15.40 -10.35
CA GLN A 70 -2.38 -14.09 -10.34
C GLN A 70 -3.39 -12.95 -10.17
N PHE A 71 -3.02 -11.96 -9.35
CA PHE A 71 -3.84 -10.81 -9.02
C PHE A 71 -3.02 -9.52 -9.18
N HIS A 72 -3.37 -8.70 -10.16
CA HIS A 72 -2.75 -7.39 -10.37
C HIS A 72 -3.40 -6.38 -9.42
N CYS A 73 -2.58 -5.65 -8.66
CA CYS A 73 -3.01 -4.78 -7.57
C CYS A 73 -2.13 -3.52 -7.51
N HIS A 74 -2.53 -2.59 -6.64
CA HIS A 74 -1.80 -1.37 -6.36
C HIS A 74 -1.10 -1.46 -5.00
N LYS A 75 0.23 -1.30 -4.97
CA LYS A 75 1.02 -1.30 -3.72
C LYS A 75 0.52 -0.26 -2.73
N ALA A 76 0.12 0.92 -3.21
CA ALA A 76 -0.40 2.00 -2.38
C ALA A 76 -1.65 1.58 -1.59
N VAL A 77 -2.61 0.91 -2.25
CA VAL A 77 -3.85 0.43 -1.62
C VAL A 77 -3.56 -0.73 -0.66
N LEU A 78 -2.68 -1.65 -1.06
CA LEU A 78 -2.27 -2.74 -0.19
C LEU A 78 -1.57 -2.21 1.08
N ALA A 79 -0.62 -1.28 0.95
CA ALA A 79 0.11 -0.70 2.08
C ALA A 79 -0.76 0.16 3.01
N SER A 80 -1.80 0.82 2.47
CA SER A 80 -2.72 1.60 3.31
C SER A 80 -3.53 0.69 4.23
N CYS A 81 -3.91 -0.49 3.75
CA CYS A 81 -4.85 -1.37 4.44
C CYS A 81 -4.20 -2.55 5.18
N SER A 82 -2.93 -2.86 4.90
CA SER A 82 -2.20 -4.00 5.46
C SER A 82 -0.85 -3.57 6.01
N GLN A 83 -0.61 -3.86 7.29
CA GLN A 83 0.70 -3.63 7.90
C GLN A 83 1.77 -4.55 7.30
N TYR A 84 1.39 -5.79 6.94
CA TYR A 84 2.27 -6.72 6.25
C TYR A 84 2.81 -6.12 4.96
N PHE A 85 1.93 -5.63 4.07
CA PHE A 85 2.34 -5.03 2.81
C PHE A 85 3.07 -3.70 3.00
N ARG A 86 2.66 -2.90 3.99
CA ARG A 86 3.36 -1.67 4.34
C ARG A 86 4.82 -1.95 4.69
N SER A 87 5.07 -2.87 5.62
CA SER A 87 6.42 -3.28 5.98
C SER A 87 7.14 -3.89 4.78
N LEU A 88 6.50 -4.78 4.02
CA LEU A 88 7.11 -5.44 2.87
C LEU A 88 7.58 -4.46 1.78
N PHE A 89 6.78 -3.44 1.47
CA PHE A 89 7.13 -2.44 0.44
C PHE A 89 8.05 -1.35 0.97
N SER A 90 8.06 -1.10 2.28
CA SER A 90 8.94 -0.11 2.91
C SER A 90 10.32 -0.69 3.25
N SER A 91 10.45 -2.01 3.30
CA SER A 91 11.70 -2.70 3.61
C SER A 91 12.49 -2.96 2.33
N HIS A 92 13.73 -2.48 2.26
CA HIS A 92 14.72 -3.10 1.39
C HIS A 92 14.83 -4.58 1.80
N PRO A 93 14.76 -5.55 0.89
CA PRO A 93 14.82 -6.95 1.27
C PRO A 93 16.09 -7.21 2.10
N PRO A 94 15.99 -7.82 3.31
CA PRO A 94 17.14 -8.32 3.99
C PRO A 94 17.69 -9.48 3.16
N LEU A 95 18.97 -9.38 2.81
CA LEU A 95 19.72 -10.47 2.21
C LEU A 95 19.65 -11.70 3.13
N GLY A 96 19.24 -12.83 2.56
CA GLY A 96 19.74 -14.16 2.92
C GLY A 96 19.27 -14.74 4.26
N GLY A 97 18.82 -15.99 4.18
CA GLY A 97 18.60 -16.81 5.36
C GLY A 97 19.85 -16.97 6.22
N GLY A 98 19.63 -17.03 7.52
CA GLY A 98 20.64 -17.31 8.53
C GLY A 98 19.96 -17.81 9.79
N VAL A 99 19.56 -19.08 9.78
CA VAL A 99 19.29 -19.85 11.00
C VAL A 99 20.67 -20.18 11.59
N GLY A 100 20.91 -19.82 12.85
CA GLY A 100 22.10 -20.18 13.62
C GLY A 100 22.22 -19.21 14.80
N GLY A 101 22.02 -19.60 16.04
CA GLY A 101 22.64 -20.76 16.68
C GLY A 101 23.88 -20.27 17.45
N GLN A 102 23.64 -19.60 18.57
CA GLN A 102 24.59 -19.44 19.67
C GLN A 102 24.41 -20.73 20.52
N ASP A 103 25.38 -21.55 20.89
CA ASP A 103 26.81 -21.39 21.15
C ASP A 103 27.50 -22.76 20.97
N GLY A 104 28.76 -22.79 20.54
CA GLY A 104 29.51 -24.05 20.38
C GLY A 104 30.93 -23.87 19.86
N LEU A 105 31.82 -23.46 20.76
CA LEU A 105 33.25 -23.28 20.58
C LEU A 105 33.98 -24.57 20.12
N GLY A 106 34.95 -24.42 19.21
CA GLY A 106 36.15 -25.27 19.17
C GLY A 106 36.38 -26.10 17.90
N ALA A 107 37.23 -25.61 17.01
CA ALA A 107 37.91 -26.39 15.96
C ALA A 107 39.20 -27.06 16.56
N PRO A 108 40.16 -27.64 15.79
CA PRO A 108 40.15 -28.13 14.39
C PRO A 108 40.95 -29.46 14.16
N LYS A 109 40.98 -29.90 12.88
CA LYS A 109 42.13 -30.43 12.10
C LYS A 109 42.21 -31.91 11.65
N ASP A 110 42.63 -31.99 10.39
CA ASP A 110 43.46 -32.99 9.68
C ASP A 110 42.85 -34.34 9.27
N GLN A 111 42.49 -34.49 7.98
CA GLN A 111 43.09 -35.55 7.16
C GLN A 111 43.02 -35.30 5.65
N GLN A 112 44.21 -35.41 5.04
CA GLN A 112 44.60 -35.44 3.63
C GLN A 112 43.71 -36.27 2.68
N GLN A 113 43.54 -35.80 1.44
CA GLN A 113 43.39 -36.65 0.25
C GLN A 113 44.49 -36.28 -0.78
N PRO A 114 45.18 -37.26 -1.41
CA PRO A 114 46.24 -37.02 -2.39
C PRO A 114 45.71 -36.84 -3.83
N PRO A 115 46.54 -36.32 -4.75
CA PRO A 115 46.12 -35.80 -6.06
C PRO A 115 46.21 -36.84 -7.19
N GLN A 116 45.37 -36.71 -8.22
CA GLN A 116 45.65 -37.29 -9.54
C GLN A 116 45.47 -36.25 -10.66
N GLN A 117 46.50 -36.19 -11.50
CA GLN A 117 46.73 -35.25 -12.59
C GLN A 117 46.22 -35.81 -13.93
N GLN A 118 45.55 -34.93 -14.71
CA GLN A 118 45.70 -34.62 -16.16
C GLN A 118 45.59 -35.74 -17.23
N PRO A 119 45.54 -35.40 -18.55
CA PRO A 119 45.20 -34.13 -19.24
C PRO A 119 44.26 -34.33 -20.46
N SER A 120 43.75 -33.23 -21.05
CA SER A 120 43.83 -32.98 -22.51
C SER A 120 43.38 -31.55 -22.83
N GLN A 121 44.33 -30.78 -23.34
CA GLN A 121 44.18 -29.43 -23.85
C GLN A 121 43.62 -29.49 -25.27
N GLN A 122 42.76 -28.55 -25.64
CA GLN A 122 42.83 -27.98 -26.98
C GLN A 122 42.56 -26.47 -26.93
N GLN A 123 43.60 -25.74 -27.30
CA GLN A 123 43.70 -24.28 -27.37
C GLN A 123 42.86 -23.71 -28.52
N GLN A 124 42.26 -22.55 -28.28
CA GLN A 124 41.96 -21.55 -29.31
C GLN A 124 42.69 -20.23 -28.95
N PRO A 125 43.22 -19.48 -29.94
CA PRO A 125 44.16 -18.37 -29.71
C PRO A 125 43.46 -17.03 -29.37
N PRO A 126 44.12 -16.10 -28.63
CA PRO A 126 43.75 -14.68 -28.57
C PRO A 126 44.70 -13.82 -29.45
N PRO A 127 44.61 -12.48 -29.50
CA PRO A 127 43.47 -11.54 -29.45
C PRO A 127 43.46 -10.59 -30.67
N GLN A 128 42.40 -9.78 -30.85
CA GLN A 128 42.51 -8.51 -31.57
C GLN A 128 41.95 -7.38 -30.70
N GLU A 129 42.85 -6.51 -30.27
CA GLU A 129 42.62 -5.20 -29.67
C GLU A 129 42.09 -4.23 -30.74
N GLU A 130 41.16 -3.35 -30.37
CA GLU A 130 41.02 -2.03 -30.98
C GLU A 130 40.75 -0.99 -29.87
N PRO A 131 41.18 0.28 -30.05
CA PRO A 131 41.61 1.19 -28.99
C PRO A 131 40.49 2.07 -28.45
N GLY A 132 40.71 2.55 -27.22
CA GLY A 132 39.75 3.36 -26.48
C GLY A 132 39.58 4.80 -26.94
N THR A 133 38.51 5.40 -26.43
CA THR A 133 38.46 6.83 -26.10
C THR A 133 37.87 6.96 -24.68
N PRO A 134 38.55 7.65 -23.74
CA PRO A 134 38.01 7.93 -22.43
C PRO A 134 37.18 9.21 -22.50
N SER A 135 35.90 9.14 -22.12
CA SER A 135 35.14 10.34 -21.76
C SER A 135 34.43 10.09 -20.45
N SER A 136 35.07 10.56 -19.39
CA SER A 136 34.55 10.70 -18.05
C SER A 136 33.40 11.71 -18.02
N SER A 137 32.20 11.23 -17.68
CA SER A 137 31.17 12.02 -17.01
C SER A 137 30.82 11.28 -15.71
N PRO A 138 31.08 11.86 -14.52
CA PRO A 138 30.91 11.17 -13.25
C PRO A 138 29.61 11.58 -12.53
N ASP A 139 28.47 11.73 -13.20
CA ASP A 139 27.23 12.09 -12.50
C ASP A 139 25.98 11.52 -13.20
N ASP A 140 25.69 10.24 -12.96
CA ASP A 140 24.31 9.72 -12.95
C ASP A 140 24.26 8.30 -12.34
N LYS A 141 24.85 8.16 -11.16
CA LYS A 141 24.57 7.02 -10.27
C LYS A 141 23.43 7.40 -9.31
N LEU A 142 22.36 8.00 -9.85
CA LEU A 142 21.16 8.31 -9.08
C LEU A 142 20.37 7.01 -8.89
N LEU A 143 20.48 6.46 -7.68
CA LEU A 143 19.64 5.41 -7.10
C LEU A 143 19.16 4.34 -8.10
N THR A 144 19.93 3.26 -8.23
CA THR A 144 19.30 1.95 -8.43
C THR A 144 18.46 1.71 -7.18
N SER A 145 17.19 2.13 -7.24
CA SER A 145 16.19 1.93 -6.20
C SER A 145 16.25 0.46 -5.77
N PRO A 146 16.14 0.16 -4.45
CA PRO A 146 16.05 -1.21 -3.95
C PRO A 146 15.09 -1.98 -4.84
N ARG A 147 15.54 -3.07 -5.50
CA ARG A 147 14.78 -3.82 -6.51
C ARG A 147 13.29 -3.84 -6.13
N ALA A 148 12.48 -3.06 -6.84
CA ALA A 148 11.06 -2.95 -6.56
C ALA A 148 10.45 -4.35 -6.70
N ILE A 149 9.98 -4.92 -5.58
CA ILE A 149 9.38 -6.24 -5.60
C ILE A 149 8.00 -6.10 -6.25
N ASN A 150 7.88 -6.57 -7.49
CA ASN A 150 6.66 -6.44 -8.28
C ASN A 150 5.88 -7.76 -8.37
N ASN A 151 6.51 -8.90 -8.09
CA ASN A 151 5.85 -10.20 -8.11
C ASN A 151 6.02 -10.87 -6.75
N LEU A 152 4.90 -11.18 -6.09
CA LEU A 152 4.87 -11.76 -4.75
C LEU A 152 4.10 -13.07 -4.76
N VAL A 153 4.73 -14.13 -4.26
CA VAL A 153 4.05 -15.43 -4.07
C VAL A 153 3.65 -15.56 -2.60
N LEU A 154 2.34 -15.54 -2.35
CA LEU A 154 1.78 -15.61 -1.01
C LEU A 154 1.56 -17.08 -0.62
N GLN A 155 2.50 -17.61 0.16
CA GLN A 155 2.40 -18.97 0.71
C GLN A 155 1.29 -19.02 1.78
N GLY A 156 0.50 -20.10 1.76
CA GLY A 156 -0.60 -20.29 2.72
C GLY A 156 -1.86 -19.46 2.43
N CYS A 157 -1.89 -18.65 1.38
CA CYS A 157 -3.10 -17.94 0.97
C CYS A 157 -3.92 -18.77 -0.04
N SER A 158 -5.21 -18.93 0.25
CA SER A 158 -6.17 -19.43 -0.74
C SER A 158 -6.44 -18.38 -1.82
N SER A 159 -6.59 -18.81 -3.07
CA SER A 159 -6.90 -17.91 -4.19
C SER A 159 -8.28 -17.26 -4.05
N ILE A 160 -9.27 -17.99 -3.54
CA ILE A 160 -10.61 -17.46 -3.29
C ILE A 160 -10.62 -16.51 -2.09
N GLY A 161 -9.95 -16.88 -0.99
CA GLY A 161 -9.81 -16.01 0.17
C GLY A 161 -9.11 -14.69 -0.16
N LEU A 162 -8.01 -14.75 -0.94
CA LEU A 162 -7.31 -13.55 -1.41
C LEU A 162 -8.18 -12.69 -2.33
N ARG A 163 -8.95 -13.29 -3.23
CA ARG A 163 -9.87 -12.55 -4.11
C ARG A 163 -10.87 -11.72 -3.30
N LEU A 164 -11.52 -12.33 -2.31
CA LEU A 164 -12.53 -11.67 -1.48
C LEU A 164 -11.91 -10.57 -0.60
N VAL A 165 -10.70 -10.80 -0.07
CA VAL A 165 -9.96 -9.77 0.66
C VAL A 165 -9.61 -8.58 -0.25
N LEU A 166 -9.11 -8.83 -1.46
CA LEU A 166 -8.81 -7.77 -2.42
C LEU A 166 -10.08 -7.02 -2.83
N GLU A 167 -11.18 -7.72 -3.05
CA GLU A 167 -12.47 -7.10 -3.32
C GLU A 167 -12.88 -6.16 -2.18
N TYR A 168 -12.73 -6.57 -0.93
CA TYR A 168 -12.95 -5.69 0.22
C TYR A 168 -12.07 -4.45 0.19
N LEU A 169 -10.77 -4.57 -0.11
CA LEU A 169 -9.87 -3.41 -0.16
C LEU A 169 -10.31 -2.36 -1.19
N TYR A 170 -10.93 -2.80 -2.29
CA TYR A 170 -11.36 -1.92 -3.37
C TYR A 170 -12.86 -1.60 -3.35
N THR A 171 -13.66 -2.16 -2.45
CA THR A 171 -15.13 -1.93 -2.40
C THR A 171 -15.65 -1.58 -1.01
N ALA A 172 -14.83 -1.72 0.03
CA ALA A 172 -15.22 -1.72 1.43
C ALA A 172 -16.29 -2.76 1.81
N ASN A 173 -16.55 -3.74 0.93
CA ASN A 173 -17.54 -4.79 1.14
C ASN A 173 -16.87 -6.17 1.04
N VAL A 174 -17.13 -7.03 2.02
CA VAL A 174 -16.67 -8.43 2.02
C VAL A 174 -17.89 -9.34 2.04
N THR A 175 -17.98 -10.25 1.06
CA THR A 175 -19.03 -11.26 1.01
C THR A 175 -18.54 -12.52 1.69
N LEU A 176 -19.20 -12.93 2.77
CA LEU A 176 -18.83 -14.09 3.58
C LEU A 176 -19.90 -15.18 3.50
N SER A 177 -19.46 -16.43 3.45
CA SER A 177 -20.28 -17.63 3.59
C SER A 177 -19.57 -18.65 4.48
N LEU A 178 -20.27 -19.69 4.92
CA LEU A 178 -19.66 -20.77 5.71
C LEU A 178 -18.59 -21.55 4.94
N ASP A 179 -18.68 -21.56 3.61
CA ASP A 179 -17.71 -22.21 2.73
C ASP A 179 -16.44 -21.37 2.54
N THR A 180 -16.54 -20.03 2.66
CA THR A 180 -15.45 -19.11 2.32
C THR A 180 -14.82 -18.43 3.54
N VAL A 181 -15.53 -18.34 4.66
CA VAL A 181 -15.09 -17.57 5.84
C VAL A 181 -13.77 -18.08 6.43
N GLU A 182 -13.52 -19.38 6.43
CA GLU A 182 -12.26 -19.96 6.91
C GLU A 182 -11.06 -19.47 6.08
N GLU A 183 -11.22 -19.44 4.75
CA GLU A 183 -10.19 -18.99 3.83
C GLU A 183 -9.96 -17.48 3.92
N VAL A 184 -11.03 -16.69 4.02
CA VAL A 184 -10.95 -15.23 4.17
C VAL A 184 -10.30 -14.88 5.52
N LEU A 185 -10.69 -15.55 6.60
CA LEU A 185 -10.11 -15.35 7.93
C LEU A 185 -8.62 -15.70 7.95
N SER A 186 -8.23 -16.82 7.33
CA SER A 186 -6.84 -17.23 7.18
C SER A 186 -5.99 -16.17 6.47
N VAL A 187 -6.45 -15.70 5.30
CA VAL A 187 -5.75 -14.67 4.52
C VAL A 187 -5.69 -13.35 5.27
N SER A 188 -6.78 -12.94 5.92
CA SER A 188 -6.85 -11.72 6.72
C SER A 188 -5.81 -11.69 7.85
N LYS A 189 -5.61 -12.84 8.51
CA LYS A 189 -4.58 -12.99 9.54
C LYS A 189 -3.18 -12.92 8.95
N ILE A 190 -2.90 -13.64 7.86
CA ILE A 190 -1.59 -13.63 7.18
C ILE A 190 -1.22 -12.22 6.70
N LEU A 191 -2.17 -11.51 6.10
CA LEU A 191 -1.96 -10.17 5.54
C LEU A 191 -2.12 -9.06 6.59
N HIS A 192 -2.42 -9.39 7.85
CA HIS A 192 -2.62 -8.43 8.93
C HIS A 192 -3.61 -7.31 8.54
N ILE A 193 -4.86 -7.70 8.23
CA ILE A 193 -5.97 -6.78 7.92
C ILE A 193 -7.04 -6.90 9.03
N PRO A 194 -6.91 -6.20 10.17
CA PRO A 194 -7.72 -6.46 11.37
C PRO A 194 -9.23 -6.30 11.16
N GLN A 195 -9.65 -5.40 10.28
CA GLN A 195 -11.05 -5.09 10.00
C GLN A 195 -11.75 -6.27 9.33
N VAL A 196 -11.08 -6.93 8.38
CA VAL A 196 -11.62 -8.15 7.75
C VAL A 196 -11.67 -9.29 8.77
N THR A 197 -10.66 -9.44 9.62
CA THR A 197 -10.66 -10.42 10.72
C THR A 197 -11.87 -10.20 11.63
N LYS A 198 -12.12 -8.95 12.04
CA LYS A 198 -13.26 -8.60 12.88
C LYS A 198 -14.59 -8.96 12.22
N LEU A 199 -14.77 -8.62 10.93
CA LEU A 199 -15.98 -8.95 10.18
C LEU A 199 -16.18 -10.48 10.06
N CYS A 200 -15.11 -11.24 9.84
CA CYS A 200 -15.18 -12.71 9.79
C CYS A 200 -15.60 -13.31 11.15
N VAL A 201 -15.01 -12.83 12.24
CA VAL A 201 -15.38 -13.28 13.60
C VAL A 201 -16.83 -12.93 13.92
N GLN A 202 -17.25 -11.70 13.59
CA GLN A 202 -18.63 -11.27 13.79
C GLN A 202 -19.61 -12.13 12.98
N PHE A 203 -19.32 -12.40 11.71
CA PHE A 203 -20.13 -13.31 10.89
C PHE A 203 -20.22 -14.72 11.48
N LEU A 204 -19.11 -15.27 11.98
CA LEU A 204 -19.10 -16.58 12.63
C LEU A 204 -19.98 -16.59 13.88
N ASN A 205 -19.95 -15.54 14.69
CA ASN A 205 -20.77 -15.39 15.90
C ASN A 205 -22.26 -15.24 15.58
N ASP A 206 -22.60 -14.42 14.59
CA ASP A 206 -23.99 -14.19 14.18
C ASP A 206 -24.63 -15.46 13.56
N GLN A 207 -23.81 -16.31 12.95
CA GLN A 207 -24.22 -17.57 12.32
C GLN A 207 -24.11 -18.80 13.24
N ILE A 208 -23.90 -18.62 14.56
CA ILE A 208 -23.98 -19.71 15.54
C ILE A 208 -25.45 -20.18 15.64
N SER A 209 -25.76 -21.21 14.86
CA SER A 209 -26.99 -21.99 14.94
C SER A 209 -26.67 -23.44 15.28
N VAL A 210 -27.66 -24.20 15.77
CA VAL A 210 -27.53 -25.62 16.16
C VAL A 210 -26.95 -26.49 15.04
N GLN A 211 -27.13 -26.08 13.77
CA GLN A 211 -26.59 -26.76 12.59
C GLN A 211 -25.09 -26.47 12.32
N ASN A 212 -24.59 -25.31 12.73
CA ASN A 212 -23.28 -24.78 12.32
C ASN A 212 -22.27 -24.65 13.48
N TYR A 213 -22.73 -24.86 14.73
CA TYR A 213 -21.88 -24.70 15.92
C TYR A 213 -20.60 -25.55 15.87
N LYS A 214 -20.66 -26.78 15.32
CA LYS A 214 -19.47 -27.65 15.20
C LYS A 214 -18.41 -27.06 14.26
N GLN A 215 -18.83 -26.47 13.16
CA GLN A 215 -17.92 -25.85 12.19
C GLN A 215 -17.36 -24.54 12.75
N VAL A 216 -18.20 -23.73 13.40
CA VAL A 216 -17.75 -22.50 14.08
C VAL A 216 -16.74 -22.80 15.18
N CYS A 217 -16.99 -23.79 16.05
CA CYS A 217 -16.02 -24.19 17.10
C CYS A 217 -14.70 -24.68 16.51
N LYS A 218 -14.73 -25.44 15.40
CA LYS A 218 -13.51 -25.90 14.72
C LYS A 218 -12.72 -24.70 14.18
N ILE A 219 -13.37 -23.76 13.51
CA ILE A 219 -12.72 -22.56 12.95
C ILE A 219 -12.17 -21.68 14.08
N ALA A 220 -12.94 -21.46 15.15
CA ALA A 220 -12.49 -20.69 16.31
C ALA A 220 -11.24 -21.30 16.95
N ALA A 221 -11.23 -22.63 17.16
CA ALA A 221 -10.08 -23.35 17.70
C ALA A 221 -8.85 -23.30 16.78
N LEU A 222 -9.04 -23.51 15.46
CA LEU A 222 -7.94 -23.44 14.48
C LEU A 222 -7.28 -22.06 14.44
N HIS A 223 -8.05 -21.01 14.72
CA HIS A 223 -7.59 -19.64 14.62
C HIS A 223 -7.29 -18.98 15.97
N GLY A 224 -7.36 -19.69 17.09
CA GLY A 224 -7.10 -19.12 18.43
C GLY A 224 -8.00 -17.93 18.74
N LEU A 225 -9.26 -18.00 18.32
CA LEU A 225 -10.30 -17.04 18.70
C LEU A 225 -10.83 -17.48 20.07
N GLU A 226 -10.08 -17.18 21.13
CA GLU A 226 -10.58 -17.32 22.50
C GLU A 226 -11.53 -16.15 22.81
N GLU A 227 -12.55 -16.43 23.62
CA GLU A 227 -13.79 -15.65 23.84
C GLU A 227 -13.64 -14.13 23.99
#